data_AF-A0A0N0GKJ5-F1
#
_entry.id   AF-A0A0N0GKJ5-F1
#
_cell.length_a   1.000
_cell.length_b   1.000
_cell.length_c   1.000
_cell.angle_alpha   90.00
_cell.angle_beta   90.00
_cell.angle_gamma   90.00
#
_symmetry.space_group_name_H-M   'P 1'
#
loop_
_entity.id
_entity.type
_entity.pdbx_description
1 polymer ?
#
loop_
_entity_poly.entity_id
_entity_poly.type
_entity_poly.pdbx_seq_one_letter_code
_entity_poly.pdbx_strand_id
1 'polypeptide(L)'
;MNWLDDLLDVDLTTPGQWRKWFEGLHLLVVQLGLLVFGLQGMNVKRLQGVLMLMAALAVLAWISNRRRYQAMGNTPVGRIASAAQGQMALTGTARAVENGMLICPGLEMRCLWYRVIVEERNRYANAEQQYRQTTTLQSDGGFLIDDGTGECFIDPDDADIHVAEKEVGEDQYHRYTAWMIYEGDPLYVVGEFVSVRDAHIDIKTALAQKLNEMKRDQITLLARFDRNGDGRIDASEWEHARASAEQEVLAELSEANAALPAHVMRKPRDGRPFMVAIGAADENTRRYRWQAWVHLAVAALCLHGLLFVTRHPERLPAGWHHPAAQYGQIDAARTATQIS
;
A
#
# COMPACT_ATOMS: atom_id res chain seq x y z
N MET A 1 14.06 -26.87 -0.83
CA MET A 1 14.89 -25.94 -1.64
C MET A 1 14.40 -24.52 -1.38
N ASN A 2 14.22 -24.14 -0.10
CA ASN A 2 13.30 -23.05 0.27
C ASN A 2 13.92 -22.00 1.20
N TRP A 3 15.23 -22.05 1.48
CA TRP A 3 15.89 -20.98 2.24
C TRP A 3 15.86 -19.65 1.49
N LEU A 4 15.79 -19.69 0.15
CA LEU A 4 15.59 -18.53 -0.70
C LEU A 4 14.16 -18.00 -0.59
N ASP A 5 13.15 -18.88 -0.48
CA ASP A 5 11.76 -18.47 -0.27
C ASP A 5 11.55 -17.87 1.13
N ASP A 6 12.20 -18.42 2.17
CA ASP A 6 12.22 -17.87 3.54
C ASP A 6 13.09 -16.60 3.69
N LEU A 7 14.13 -16.45 2.86
CA LEU A 7 15.01 -15.28 2.86
C LEU A 7 14.41 -14.12 2.07
N LEU A 8 13.69 -14.44 0.98
CA LEU A 8 13.00 -13.48 0.14
C LEU A 8 11.57 -13.24 0.63
N ASP A 9 10.97 -14.13 1.41
CA ASP A 9 9.54 -14.08 1.78
C ASP A 9 8.67 -13.94 0.52
N VAL A 10 9.02 -14.72 -0.51
CA VAL A 10 8.37 -14.70 -1.83
C VAL A 10 7.75 -16.05 -2.05
N ASP A 11 6.43 -16.10 -1.98
CA ASP A 11 5.71 -17.23 -2.56
C ASP A 11 5.61 -16.98 -4.08
N LEU A 12 6.63 -17.42 -4.82
CA LEU A 12 6.73 -17.29 -6.28
C LEU A 12 5.54 -17.93 -7.03
N THR A 13 4.70 -18.70 -6.33
CA THR A 13 3.50 -19.34 -6.86
C THR A 13 2.26 -18.45 -6.88
N THR A 14 2.29 -17.26 -6.25
CA THR A 14 1.16 -16.31 -6.23
C THR A 14 1.17 -15.34 -7.43
N PRO A 15 0.18 -15.41 -8.35
CA PRO A 15 -0.06 -14.38 -9.35
C PRO A 15 -0.37 -13.02 -8.67
N GLY A 16 0.43 -11.99 -8.95
CA GLY A 16 0.20 -10.62 -8.48
C GLY A 16 1.12 -10.13 -7.37
N GLN A 17 1.67 -11.02 -6.51
CA GLN A 17 2.70 -10.62 -5.53
C GLN A 17 3.99 -10.15 -6.21
N TRP A 18 4.33 -10.78 -7.34
CA TRP A 18 5.46 -10.35 -8.17
C TRP A 18 5.33 -8.88 -8.56
N ARG A 19 4.14 -8.31 -8.74
CA ARG A 19 3.93 -6.89 -9.07
C ARG A 19 4.44 -5.96 -7.95
N LYS A 20 4.12 -6.27 -6.69
CA LYS A 20 4.60 -5.55 -5.50
C LYS A 20 6.11 -5.74 -5.25
N TRP A 21 6.67 -6.89 -5.65
CA TRP A 21 8.12 -7.15 -5.61
C TRP A 21 8.89 -6.47 -6.76
N PHE A 22 8.31 -6.44 -7.96
CA PHE A 22 8.85 -5.72 -9.10
C PHE A 22 8.94 -4.22 -8.81
N GLU A 23 8.06 -3.64 -7.98
CA GLU A 23 8.23 -2.27 -7.48
C GLU A 23 9.54 -2.03 -6.71
N GLY A 24 10.22 -3.07 -6.19
CA GLY A 24 11.58 -2.95 -5.65
C GLY A 24 12.65 -3.38 -6.66
N LEU A 25 12.40 -4.47 -7.40
CA LEU A 25 13.39 -5.11 -8.26
C LEU A 25 13.59 -4.40 -9.62
N HIS A 26 12.61 -3.65 -10.10
CA HIS A 26 12.70 -2.95 -11.39
C HIS A 26 13.90 -1.99 -11.43
N LEU A 27 14.23 -1.35 -10.30
CA LEU A 27 15.40 -0.47 -10.21
C LEU A 27 16.72 -1.25 -10.35
N LEU A 28 16.79 -2.48 -9.83
CA LEU A 28 17.96 -3.34 -10.02
C LEU A 28 18.09 -3.80 -11.47
N VAL A 29 16.98 -4.11 -12.14
CA VAL A 29 16.96 -4.45 -13.58
C VAL A 29 17.39 -3.26 -14.43
N VAL A 30 16.90 -2.06 -14.14
CA VAL A 30 17.33 -0.81 -14.79
C VAL A 30 18.83 -0.57 -14.57
N GLN A 31 19.33 -0.78 -13.35
CA GLN A 31 20.76 -0.68 -13.03
C GLN A 31 21.60 -1.69 -13.81
N LEU A 32 21.16 -2.93 -13.95
CA LEU A 32 21.82 -3.93 -14.79
C LEU A 32 21.87 -3.50 -16.27
N GLY A 33 20.75 -2.97 -16.79
CA GLY A 33 20.70 -2.44 -18.16
C GLY A 33 21.66 -1.26 -18.36
N LEU A 34 21.71 -0.32 -17.41
CA LEU A 34 22.65 0.79 -17.41
C LEU A 34 24.11 0.31 -17.39
N LEU A 35 24.43 -0.69 -16.56
CA LEU A 35 25.76 -1.28 -16.48
C LEU A 35 26.17 -1.89 -17.83
N VAL A 36 25.30 -2.71 -18.45
CA VAL A 36 25.56 -3.30 -19.78
C VAL A 36 25.77 -2.20 -20.82
N PHE A 37 24.95 -1.15 -20.82
CA PHE A 37 25.12 0.01 -21.69
C PHE A 37 26.45 0.74 -21.46
N GLY A 38 26.88 0.86 -20.21
CA GLY A 38 28.19 1.43 -19.86
C GLY A 38 29.34 0.58 -20.39
N LEU A 39 29.20 -0.75 -20.32
CA LEU A 39 30.24 -1.68 -20.73
C LEU A 39 30.37 -1.80 -22.26
N GLN A 40 29.27 -1.74 -22.99
CA GLN A 40 29.26 -1.82 -24.46
C GLN A 40 29.93 -0.62 -25.15
N GLY A 41 29.93 0.54 -24.50
CA GLY A 41 30.42 1.77 -25.12
C GLY A 41 31.94 1.92 -25.19
N MET A 42 32.70 1.01 -24.55
CA MET A 42 34.17 1.03 -24.47
C MET A 42 34.73 2.45 -24.31
N ASN A 43 34.22 3.20 -23.32
CA ASN A 43 34.64 4.58 -23.07
C ASN A 43 34.62 4.87 -21.57
N VAL A 44 35.78 5.24 -21.02
CA VAL A 44 35.93 5.50 -19.58
C VAL A 44 34.96 6.56 -19.07
N LYS A 45 34.76 7.67 -19.80
CA LYS A 45 33.85 8.75 -19.38
C LYS A 45 32.40 8.28 -19.34
N ARG A 46 31.99 7.45 -20.29
CA ARG A 46 30.65 6.85 -20.33
C ARG A 46 30.44 5.90 -19.16
N LEU A 47 31.41 5.02 -18.88
CA LEU A 47 31.36 4.12 -17.74
C LEU A 47 31.28 4.89 -16.40
N GLN A 48 32.09 5.94 -16.24
CA GLN A 48 32.03 6.82 -15.07
C GLN A 48 30.64 7.47 -14.90
N GLY A 49 30.08 8.01 -15.99
CA GLY A 49 28.73 8.59 -15.99
C GLY A 49 27.65 7.59 -15.61
N VAL A 50 27.72 6.37 -16.14
CA VAL A 50 26.81 5.27 -15.80
C VAL A 50 26.93 4.88 -14.33
N LEU A 51 28.15 4.70 -13.80
CA LEU A 51 28.37 4.36 -12.40
C LEU A 51 27.87 5.44 -11.44
N MET A 52 28.05 6.73 -11.78
CA MET A 52 27.48 7.84 -11.01
C MET A 52 25.94 7.82 -11.01
N LEU A 53 25.32 7.62 -12.17
CA LEU A 53 23.86 7.55 -12.28
C LEU A 53 23.29 6.36 -11.50
N MET A 54 23.92 5.17 -11.62
CA MET A 54 23.53 3.99 -10.86
C MET A 54 23.63 4.22 -9.35
N ALA A 55 24.73 4.83 -8.87
CA ALA A 55 24.90 5.17 -7.47
C ALA A 55 23.81 6.13 -6.97
N ALA A 56 23.48 7.17 -7.74
CA ALA A 56 22.42 8.12 -7.39
C ALA A 56 21.05 7.45 -7.29
N LEU A 57 20.68 6.62 -8.27
CA LEU A 57 19.43 5.86 -8.25
C LEU A 57 19.38 4.87 -7.08
N ALA A 58 20.50 4.20 -6.77
CA ALA A 58 20.59 3.29 -5.64
C ALA A 58 20.41 4.02 -4.29
N VAL A 59 21.00 5.22 -4.12
CA VAL A 59 20.79 6.03 -2.90
C VAL A 59 19.34 6.48 -2.77
N LEU A 60 18.69 6.92 -3.85
CA LEU A 60 17.27 7.30 -3.84
C LEU A 60 16.38 6.11 -3.46
N ALA A 61 16.65 4.93 -4.03
CA ALA A 61 15.95 3.69 -3.70
C ALA A 61 16.15 3.30 -2.23
N TRP A 62 17.38 3.42 -1.71
CA TRP A 62 17.68 3.20 -0.30
C TRP A 62 16.90 4.15 0.61
N ILE A 63 16.88 5.45 0.32
CA ILE A 63 16.13 6.44 1.10
C ILE A 63 14.64 6.11 1.08
N SER A 64 14.07 5.80 -0.09
CA SER A 64 12.66 5.43 -0.25
C SER A 64 12.29 4.20 0.59
N ASN A 65 13.04 3.11 0.46
CA ASN A 65 12.79 1.87 1.19
C ASN A 65 13.03 2.04 2.69
N ARG A 66 14.02 2.85 3.11
CA ARG A 66 14.24 3.19 4.51
C ARG A 66 13.09 4.01 5.09
N ARG A 67 12.55 4.98 4.35
CA ARG A 67 11.36 5.75 4.76
C ARG A 67 10.15 4.85 4.91
N ARG A 68 9.92 3.92 3.97
CA ARG A 68 8.84 2.92 4.06
C ARG A 68 9.01 2.02 5.28
N TYR A 69 10.22 1.51 5.52
CA TYR A 69 10.55 0.72 6.71
C TYR A 69 10.29 1.50 8.02
N GLN A 70 10.73 2.75 8.10
CA GLN A 70 10.50 3.60 9.26
C GLN A 70 9.02 3.93 9.47
N ALA A 71 8.27 4.17 8.39
CA ALA A 71 6.84 4.44 8.43
C ALA A 71 6.02 3.22 8.91
N MET A 72 6.56 2.01 8.82
CA MET A 72 5.96 0.82 9.41
C MET A 72 6.43 0.61 10.85
N GLY A 73 7.74 0.60 11.08
CA GLY A 73 8.33 0.22 12.37
C GLY A 73 8.28 1.28 13.47
N ASN A 74 8.15 2.56 13.13
CA ASN A 74 8.13 3.66 14.11
C ASN A 74 6.71 4.23 14.33
N THR A 75 5.67 3.61 13.77
CA THR A 75 4.30 4.07 13.95
C THR A 75 3.79 3.56 15.29
N PRO A 76 3.55 4.42 16.29
CA PRO A 76 3.06 3.98 17.59
C PRO A 76 1.67 3.38 17.44
N VAL A 77 1.42 2.28 18.14
CA VAL A 77 0.09 1.69 18.24
C VAL A 77 -0.78 2.62 19.09
N GLY A 78 -1.84 3.15 18.49
CA GLY A 78 -2.82 4.01 19.14
C GLY A 78 -4.10 3.26 19.48
N ARG A 79 -4.97 3.92 20.25
CA ARG A 79 -6.35 3.46 20.51
C ARG A 79 -7.33 4.20 19.60
N ILE A 80 -8.33 3.50 19.09
CA ILE A 80 -9.37 4.02 18.19
C ILE A 80 -10.10 5.20 18.83
N ALA A 81 -10.48 5.08 20.11
CA ALA A 81 -11.21 6.15 20.81
C ALA A 81 -10.44 7.49 20.91
N SER A 82 -9.11 7.46 20.83
CA SER A 82 -8.24 8.65 20.95
C SER A 82 -7.41 8.92 19.68
N ALA A 83 -7.73 8.21 18.59
CA ALA A 83 -6.99 8.27 17.34
C ALA A 83 -7.11 9.66 16.70
N ALA A 84 -5.96 10.27 16.39
CA ALA A 84 -5.91 11.47 15.57
C ALA A 84 -5.95 11.10 14.08
N GLN A 85 -6.43 12.03 13.24
CA GLN A 85 -6.41 11.83 11.79
C GLN A 85 -4.97 11.72 11.27
N GLY A 86 -4.77 10.84 10.29
CA GLY A 86 -3.48 10.63 9.64
C GLY A 86 -2.96 9.20 9.79
N GLN A 87 -1.65 9.01 9.57
CA GLN A 87 -1.07 7.67 9.59
C GLN A 87 -0.92 7.15 11.03
N MET A 88 -1.45 5.97 11.30
CA MET A 88 -1.33 5.33 12.60
C MET A 88 -1.36 3.80 12.49
N ALA A 89 -0.97 3.16 13.58
CA ALA A 89 -1.07 1.72 13.77
C ALA A 89 -2.18 1.42 14.78
N LEU A 90 -2.99 0.41 14.50
CA LEU A 90 -4.04 -0.11 15.38
C LEU A 90 -3.81 -1.60 15.62
N THR A 91 -4.17 -2.04 16.83
CA THR A 91 -4.24 -3.46 17.19
C THR A 91 -5.61 -3.74 17.77
N GLY A 92 -6.22 -4.86 17.39
CA GLY A 92 -7.55 -5.22 17.85
C GLY A 92 -7.97 -6.57 17.34
N THR A 93 -9.24 -6.91 17.53
CA THR A 93 -9.85 -8.13 17.04
C THR A 93 -10.65 -7.85 15.76
N ALA A 94 -10.52 -8.73 14.77
CA ALA A 94 -11.31 -8.67 13.55
C ALA A 94 -12.79 -8.90 13.85
N ARG A 95 -13.67 -8.10 13.26
CA ARG A 95 -15.11 -8.14 13.46
C ARG A 95 -15.85 -8.03 12.14
N ALA A 96 -16.95 -8.74 12.02
CA ALA A 96 -17.82 -8.63 10.85
C ALA A 96 -18.55 -7.29 10.84
N VAL A 97 -18.67 -6.68 9.66
CA VAL A 97 -19.71 -5.69 9.41
C VAL A 97 -21.07 -6.41 9.46
N GLU A 98 -22.15 -5.71 9.78
CA GLU A 98 -23.50 -6.29 9.80
C GLU A 98 -23.80 -7.02 8.48
N ASN A 99 -24.07 -8.33 8.56
CA ASN A 99 -24.24 -9.24 7.41
C ASN A 99 -23.06 -9.28 6.42
N GLY A 100 -21.87 -8.84 6.81
CA GLY A 100 -20.67 -8.74 5.96
C GLY A 100 -19.78 -9.97 5.93
N MET A 101 -20.22 -11.11 6.47
CA MET A 101 -19.44 -12.36 6.42
C MET A 101 -19.42 -12.94 5.01
N LEU A 102 -18.23 -13.22 4.49
CA LEU A 102 -18.00 -13.82 3.19
C LEU A 102 -17.86 -15.34 3.30
N ILE A 103 -17.95 -16.02 2.16
CA ILE A 103 -17.70 -17.46 2.03
C ILE A 103 -16.52 -17.65 1.08
N CYS A 104 -15.47 -18.31 1.54
CA CYS A 104 -14.31 -18.59 0.70
C CYS A 104 -14.68 -19.60 -0.40
N PRO A 105 -14.46 -19.28 -1.70
CA PRO A 105 -14.69 -20.22 -2.79
C PRO A 105 -13.82 -21.48 -2.63
N GLY A 106 -14.40 -22.65 -2.90
CA GLY A 106 -13.72 -23.96 -2.86
C GLY A 106 -13.63 -24.60 -1.47
N LEU A 107 -13.45 -23.80 -0.41
CA LEU A 107 -13.42 -24.28 0.97
C LEU A 107 -14.76 -24.14 1.71
N GLU A 108 -15.65 -23.28 1.21
CA GLU A 108 -16.99 -22.99 1.78
C GLU A 108 -16.97 -22.50 3.25
N MET A 109 -15.84 -21.95 3.68
CA MET A 109 -15.66 -21.44 5.03
C MET A 109 -16.04 -19.98 5.16
N ARG A 110 -16.69 -19.64 6.28
CA ARG A 110 -17.09 -18.26 6.59
C ARG A 110 -15.90 -17.46 7.09
N CYS A 111 -15.63 -16.33 6.45
CA CYS A 111 -14.49 -15.46 6.74
C CYS A 111 -14.84 -13.99 6.50
N LEU A 112 -14.02 -13.08 7.03
CA LEU A 112 -14.12 -11.64 6.82
C LEU A 112 -13.42 -11.19 5.55
N TRP A 113 -12.34 -11.88 5.20
CA TRP A 113 -11.56 -11.64 4.00
C TRP A 113 -10.92 -12.96 3.56
N TYR A 114 -10.76 -13.14 2.26
CA TYR A 114 -10.01 -14.26 1.71
C TYR A 114 -9.15 -13.85 0.50
N ARG A 115 -8.06 -14.61 0.33
CA ARG A 115 -7.33 -14.75 -0.93
C ARG A 115 -7.18 -16.23 -1.21
N VAL A 116 -7.65 -16.69 -2.35
CA VAL A 116 -7.57 -18.10 -2.75
C VAL A 116 -6.87 -18.23 -4.10
N ILE A 117 -5.95 -19.18 -4.14
CA ILE A 117 -5.33 -19.66 -5.37
C ILE A 117 -5.99 -20.97 -5.74
N VAL A 118 -6.50 -21.03 -6.97
CA VAL A 118 -7.07 -22.24 -7.56
C VAL A 118 -6.08 -22.78 -8.58
N GLU A 119 -5.59 -23.99 -8.31
CA GLU A 119 -4.65 -24.71 -9.16
C GLU A 119 -5.36 -25.88 -9.87
N GLU A 120 -5.40 -25.88 -11.20
CA GLU A 120 -5.96 -27.01 -11.96
C GLU A 120 -5.01 -28.21 -11.99
N ARG A 121 -5.54 -29.40 -11.67
CA ARG A 121 -4.83 -30.68 -11.69
C ARG A 121 -4.86 -31.29 -13.09
N ASN A 122 -3.69 -31.33 -13.73
CA ASN A 122 -3.51 -32.02 -15.00
C ASN A 122 -3.30 -33.53 -14.76
N ARG A 123 -4.35 -34.33 -15.03
CA ARG A 123 -4.33 -35.80 -14.84
C ARG A 123 -3.34 -36.54 -15.74
N TYR A 124 -2.85 -35.91 -16.81
CA TYR A 124 -1.99 -36.54 -17.81
C TYR A 124 -0.52 -36.11 -17.70
N ALA A 125 -0.17 -35.31 -16.70
CA ALA A 125 1.18 -34.78 -16.51
C ALA A 125 1.97 -35.58 -15.46
N ASN A 126 3.30 -35.65 -15.65
CA ASN A 126 4.23 -36.23 -14.67
C ASN A 126 4.12 -35.50 -13.31
N ALA A 127 4.58 -36.13 -12.22
CA ALA A 127 4.52 -35.58 -10.85
C ALA A 127 5.05 -34.13 -10.71
N GLU A 128 6.03 -33.72 -11.53
CA GLU A 128 6.56 -32.35 -11.55
C GLU A 128 5.69 -31.30 -12.28
N GLN A 129 4.74 -31.71 -13.14
CA GLN A 129 3.90 -30.81 -13.95
C GLN A 129 2.40 -30.99 -13.68
N GLN A 130 2.06 -31.59 -12.54
CA GLN A 130 0.71 -32.03 -12.19
C GLN A 130 -0.28 -30.88 -11.97
N TYR A 131 0.19 -29.65 -11.69
CA TYR A 131 -0.65 -28.47 -11.49
C TYR A 131 -0.22 -27.38 -12.49
N ARG A 132 -1.14 -26.82 -13.30
CA ARG A 132 -0.72 -25.88 -14.37
C ARG A 132 -1.65 -24.74 -14.79
N GLN A 133 -2.68 -24.40 -14.04
CA GLN A 133 -3.33 -23.09 -14.20
C GLN A 133 -3.64 -22.52 -12.84
N THR A 134 -3.26 -21.26 -12.61
CA THR A 134 -3.32 -20.61 -11.32
C THR A 134 -4.23 -19.39 -11.45
N THR A 135 -5.48 -19.53 -11.03
CA THR A 135 -6.40 -18.39 -10.90
C THR A 135 -6.35 -17.89 -9.46
N THR A 136 -6.17 -16.59 -9.26
CA THR A 136 -6.20 -15.98 -7.93
C THR A 136 -7.46 -15.15 -7.78
N LEU A 137 -8.20 -15.42 -6.71
CA LEU A 137 -9.37 -14.66 -6.31
C LEU A 137 -9.09 -13.99 -4.97
N GLN A 138 -9.53 -12.76 -4.82
CA GLN A 138 -9.41 -12.01 -3.57
C GLN A 138 -10.73 -11.28 -3.32
N SER A 139 -11.16 -11.26 -2.06
CA SER A 139 -12.34 -10.49 -1.66
C SER A 139 -12.04 -8.99 -1.58
N ASP A 140 -13.05 -8.20 -1.94
CA ASP A 140 -13.15 -6.75 -1.79
C ASP A 140 -13.93 -6.32 -0.54
N GLY A 141 -14.58 -7.27 0.15
CA GLY A 141 -15.40 -7.00 1.34
C GLY A 141 -14.58 -6.45 2.51
N GLY A 142 -14.98 -5.27 3.00
CA GLY A 142 -14.40 -4.65 4.19
C GLY A 142 -14.91 -5.26 5.50
N PHE A 143 -14.10 -5.09 6.54
CA PHE A 143 -14.34 -5.64 7.87
C PHE A 143 -13.94 -4.64 8.95
N LEU A 144 -14.35 -4.89 10.18
CA LEU A 144 -14.07 -4.01 11.32
C LEU A 144 -12.86 -4.52 12.10
N ILE A 145 -12.14 -3.60 12.72
CA ILE A 145 -11.23 -3.87 13.83
C ILE A 145 -11.78 -3.20 15.09
N ASP A 146 -11.87 -3.98 16.16
CA ASP A 146 -12.29 -3.53 17.49
C ASP A 146 -11.11 -3.65 18.45
N ASP A 147 -10.68 -2.53 19.05
CA ASP A 147 -9.60 -2.50 20.05
C ASP A 147 -10.10 -2.49 21.50
N GLY A 148 -11.41 -2.70 21.69
CA GLY A 148 -12.14 -2.60 22.95
C GLY A 148 -12.50 -1.17 23.36
N THR A 149 -12.02 -0.15 22.62
CA THR A 149 -12.34 1.26 22.86
C THR A 149 -13.21 1.87 21.77
N GLY A 150 -13.23 1.27 20.58
CA GLY A 150 -14.11 1.62 19.48
C GLY A 150 -13.87 0.71 18.28
N GLU A 151 -14.70 0.90 17.25
CA GLU A 151 -14.60 0.14 16.01
C GLU A 151 -14.05 1.04 14.89
N CYS A 152 -13.23 0.46 14.02
CA CYS A 152 -12.74 1.10 12.81
C CYS A 152 -12.97 0.18 11.62
N PHE A 153 -13.57 0.69 10.56
CA PHE A 153 -13.73 -0.02 9.31
C PHE A 153 -12.43 -0.04 8.53
N ILE A 154 -12.06 -1.22 8.06
CA ILE A 154 -10.89 -1.47 7.22
C ILE A 154 -11.42 -1.72 5.83
N ASP A 155 -11.03 -0.83 4.93
CA ASP A 155 -11.16 -1.04 3.50
C ASP A 155 -9.95 -1.87 3.03
N PRO A 156 -10.10 -3.14 2.60
CA PRO A 156 -8.99 -3.99 2.20
C PRO A 156 -8.43 -3.61 0.82
N ASP A 157 -9.08 -2.68 0.10
CA ASP A 157 -8.62 -2.26 -1.22
C ASP A 157 -7.22 -1.65 -1.13
N ASP A 158 -6.34 -2.14 -2.02
CA ASP A 158 -4.92 -1.84 -2.05
C ASP A 158 -4.13 -2.11 -0.75
N ALA A 159 -4.73 -2.78 0.24
CA ALA A 159 -4.03 -3.19 1.44
C ALA A 159 -2.99 -4.26 1.13
N ASP A 160 -1.89 -4.24 1.87
CA ASP A 160 -0.97 -5.36 1.90
C ASP A 160 -1.34 -6.29 3.05
N ILE A 161 -2.14 -7.31 2.74
CA ILE A 161 -2.71 -8.24 3.71
C ILE A 161 -1.82 -9.47 3.85
N HIS A 162 -1.36 -9.70 5.08
CA HIS A 162 -0.47 -10.79 5.48
C HIS A 162 -1.19 -11.73 6.43
N VAL A 163 -1.35 -12.95 5.98
CA VAL A 163 -1.90 -14.06 6.75
C VAL A 163 -0.88 -15.19 6.64
N ALA A 164 -0.29 -15.59 7.76
CA ALA A 164 0.77 -16.60 7.77
C ALA A 164 0.20 -18.00 7.54
N GLU A 165 -0.93 -18.30 8.18
CA GLU A 165 -1.60 -19.58 8.05
C GLU A 165 -2.33 -19.68 6.71
N LYS A 166 -2.22 -20.85 6.10
CA LYS A 166 -2.91 -21.17 4.85
C LYS A 166 -3.68 -22.46 5.01
N GLU A 167 -4.82 -22.51 4.37
CA GLU A 167 -5.65 -23.70 4.30
C GLU A 167 -5.63 -24.26 2.89
N VAL A 168 -5.61 -25.59 2.81
CA VAL A 168 -5.53 -26.30 1.54
C VAL A 168 -6.72 -27.24 1.42
N GLY A 169 -7.48 -27.06 0.36
CA GLY A 169 -8.57 -27.96 -0.04
C GLY A 169 -8.27 -28.58 -1.40
N GLU A 170 -8.83 -29.75 -1.68
CA GLU A 170 -8.72 -30.39 -2.99
C GLU A 170 -10.07 -30.96 -3.42
N ASP A 171 -10.38 -30.80 -4.70
CA ASP A 171 -11.46 -31.51 -5.37
C ASP A 171 -10.91 -32.42 -6.49
N GLN A 172 -11.79 -33.00 -7.31
CA GLN A 172 -11.42 -33.95 -8.37
C GLN A 172 -10.60 -33.32 -9.53
N TYR A 173 -10.55 -31.99 -9.62
CA TYR A 173 -9.97 -31.21 -10.71
C TYR A 173 -9.08 -30.06 -10.23
N HIS A 174 -9.25 -29.57 -9.00
CA HIS A 174 -8.58 -28.38 -8.49
C HIS A 174 -7.98 -28.61 -7.11
N ARG A 175 -6.90 -27.88 -6.84
CA ARG A 175 -6.37 -27.64 -5.51
C ARG A 175 -6.57 -26.17 -5.15
N TYR A 176 -7.14 -25.93 -3.98
CA TYR A 176 -7.39 -24.61 -3.42
C TYR A 176 -6.35 -24.35 -2.34
N THR A 177 -5.63 -23.25 -2.42
CA THR A 177 -4.79 -22.75 -1.31
C THR A 177 -5.32 -21.38 -0.93
N ALA A 178 -5.89 -21.26 0.27
CA ALA A 178 -6.55 -20.05 0.73
C ALA A 178 -5.88 -19.47 1.97
N TRP A 179 -5.89 -18.15 2.05
CA TRP A 179 -5.53 -17.34 3.21
C TRP A 179 -6.78 -16.57 3.62
N MET A 180 -7.14 -16.64 4.89
CA MET A 180 -8.40 -16.08 5.38
C MET A 180 -8.18 -15.29 6.66
N ILE A 181 -9.01 -14.26 6.87
CA ILE A 181 -9.17 -13.59 8.15
C ILE A 181 -10.53 -14.01 8.70
N TYR A 182 -10.56 -14.52 9.92
CA TYR A 182 -11.76 -14.92 10.62
C TYR A 182 -12.20 -13.86 11.63
N GLU A 183 -13.47 -13.93 12.01
CA GLU A 183 -13.99 -13.17 13.13
C GLU A 183 -13.26 -13.58 14.43
N GLY A 184 -12.76 -12.59 15.16
CA GLY A 184 -11.99 -12.78 16.38
C GLY A 184 -10.47 -12.81 16.19
N ASP A 185 -9.96 -12.85 14.95
CA ASP A 185 -8.52 -12.88 14.71
C ASP A 185 -7.82 -11.62 15.24
N PRO A 186 -6.63 -11.75 15.86
CA PRO A 186 -5.86 -10.60 16.31
C PRO A 186 -5.24 -9.89 15.11
N LEU A 187 -5.67 -8.65 14.87
CA LEU A 187 -5.20 -7.83 13.76
C LEU A 187 -4.23 -6.75 14.21
N TYR A 188 -3.22 -6.53 13.38
CA TYR A 188 -2.38 -5.34 13.38
C TYR A 188 -2.55 -4.61 12.04
N VAL A 189 -2.90 -3.34 12.10
CA VAL A 189 -3.23 -2.55 10.91
C VAL A 189 -2.47 -1.24 10.93
N VAL A 190 -1.80 -0.89 9.83
CA VAL A 190 -1.14 0.41 9.65
C VAL A 190 -1.68 1.05 8.39
N GLY A 191 -2.20 2.27 8.49
CA GLY A 191 -2.78 2.98 7.36
C GLY A 191 -3.09 4.44 7.70
N GLU A 192 -3.84 5.10 6.82
CA GLU A 192 -4.42 6.41 7.08
C GLU A 192 -5.75 6.24 7.81
N PHE A 193 -5.82 6.73 9.04
CA PHE A 193 -7.03 6.81 9.83
C PHE A 193 -7.77 8.11 9.54
N VAL A 194 -9.05 7.98 9.22
CA VAL A 194 -9.96 9.09 8.94
C VAL A 194 -11.19 8.94 9.82
N SER A 195 -11.50 9.97 10.61
CA SER A 195 -12.77 10.06 11.33
C SER A 195 -13.81 10.73 10.43
N VAL A 196 -14.99 10.13 10.27
CA VAL A 196 -16.13 10.71 9.53
C VAL A 196 -16.82 11.84 10.32
N ARG A 197 -16.11 12.43 11.29
CA ARG A 197 -16.55 13.50 12.20
C ARG A 197 -16.60 14.90 11.56
N ASP A 198 -16.97 15.00 10.28
CA ASP A 198 -17.44 16.28 9.70
C ASP A 198 -18.96 16.47 9.89
N ALA A 199 -19.61 15.59 10.66
CA ALA A 199 -21.02 15.68 11.03
C ALA A 199 -21.43 17.03 11.65
N HIS A 200 -20.52 17.79 12.26
CA HIS A 200 -20.86 19.12 12.82
C HIS A 200 -21.04 20.21 11.75
N ILE A 201 -20.36 20.08 10.60
CA ILE A 201 -20.57 20.92 9.42
C ILE A 201 -21.87 20.49 8.72
N ASP A 202 -22.17 19.18 8.73
CA ASP A 202 -23.41 18.62 8.18
C ASP A 202 -24.65 19.08 8.97
N ILE A 203 -24.63 19.03 10.32
CA ILE A 203 -25.74 19.51 11.18
C ILE A 203 -26.11 20.97 10.87
N LYS A 204 -25.12 21.86 10.74
CA LYS A 204 -25.38 23.29 10.45
C LYS A 204 -25.95 23.49 9.04
N THR A 205 -25.48 22.71 8.08
CA THR A 205 -25.90 22.81 6.67
C THR A 205 -27.31 22.22 6.50
N ALA A 206 -27.56 21.04 7.06
CA ALA A 206 -28.86 20.38 7.08
C ALA A 206 -29.91 21.20 7.82
N LEU A 207 -29.58 21.79 8.97
CA LEU A 207 -30.49 22.70 9.70
C LEU A 207 -30.84 23.94 8.86
N ALA A 208 -29.84 24.55 8.21
CA ALA A 208 -30.09 25.70 7.34
C ALA A 208 -30.99 25.35 6.13
N GLN A 209 -30.80 24.17 5.54
CA GLN A 209 -31.64 23.67 4.45
C GLN A 209 -33.07 23.40 4.92
N LYS A 210 -33.26 22.66 6.02
CA LYS A 210 -34.56 22.34 6.62
C LYS A 210 -35.35 23.62 6.96
N LEU A 211 -34.69 24.60 7.58
CA LEU A 211 -35.32 25.90 7.88
C LEU A 211 -35.71 26.68 6.62
N ASN A 212 -34.96 26.56 5.53
CA ASN A 212 -35.31 27.19 4.25
C ASN A 212 -36.47 26.48 3.56
N GLU A 213 -36.55 25.15 3.63
CA GLU A 213 -37.69 24.37 3.13
C GLU A 213 -38.97 24.71 3.89
N MET A 214 -38.90 24.78 5.22
CA MET A 214 -40.02 25.20 6.07
C MET A 214 -40.52 26.61 5.76
N LYS A 215 -39.62 27.55 5.42
CA LYS A 215 -40.00 28.90 4.98
C LYS A 215 -40.65 28.93 3.60
N ARG A 216 -40.36 27.96 2.74
CA ARG A 216 -40.99 27.84 1.41
C ARG A 216 -42.37 27.19 1.51
N ASP A 217 -42.55 26.25 2.44
CA ASP A 217 -43.84 25.62 2.72
C ASP A 217 -44.58 26.34 3.87
N GLN A 218 -45.05 27.54 3.57
CA GLN A 218 -45.75 28.39 4.53
C GLN A 218 -47.05 27.76 5.05
N ILE A 219 -47.72 26.93 4.25
CA ILE A 219 -49.00 26.30 4.60
C ILE A 219 -48.77 25.27 5.71
N THR A 220 -47.79 24.38 5.54
CA THR A 220 -47.44 23.37 6.55
C THR A 220 -46.83 23.99 7.80
N LEU A 221 -46.04 25.07 7.64
CA LEU A 221 -45.47 25.81 8.76
C LEU A 221 -46.55 26.42 9.66
N LEU A 222 -47.54 27.11 9.06
CA LEU A 222 -48.68 27.67 9.81
C LEU A 222 -49.51 26.55 10.46
N ALA A 223 -49.84 25.49 9.72
CA ALA A 223 -50.64 24.38 10.26
C ALA A 223 -50.00 23.69 11.48
N ARG A 224 -48.66 23.68 11.58
CA ARG A 224 -47.93 23.02 12.67
C ARG A 224 -47.59 23.96 13.84
N PHE A 225 -47.35 25.24 13.58
CA PHE A 225 -46.73 26.13 14.57
C PHE A 225 -47.51 27.43 14.87
N ASP A 226 -48.52 27.80 14.06
CA ASP A 226 -49.43 28.93 14.37
C ASP A 226 -50.43 28.49 15.45
N ARG A 227 -50.14 28.86 16.70
CA ARG A 227 -50.87 28.39 17.88
C ARG A 227 -52.00 29.33 18.26
N ASN A 228 -51.84 30.60 17.93
CA ASN A 228 -52.81 31.66 18.21
C ASN A 228 -53.84 31.84 17.07
N GLY A 229 -53.60 31.25 15.90
CA GLY A 229 -54.49 31.23 14.75
C GLY A 229 -54.58 32.55 13.99
N ASP A 230 -53.58 33.42 14.11
CA ASP A 230 -53.58 34.75 13.50
C ASP A 230 -53.09 34.78 12.04
N GLY A 231 -52.68 33.62 11.51
CA GLY A 231 -52.18 33.45 10.15
C GLY A 231 -50.76 33.97 9.94
N ARG A 232 -50.03 34.24 11.02
CA ARG A 232 -48.61 34.64 11.03
C ARG A 232 -47.87 33.77 12.04
N ILE A 233 -46.53 33.78 11.94
CA ILE A 233 -45.66 33.10 12.90
C ILE A 233 -44.94 34.19 13.69
N ASP A 234 -45.21 34.27 14.99
CA ASP A 234 -44.52 35.18 15.89
C ASP A 234 -43.13 34.65 16.30
N ALA A 235 -42.37 35.45 17.05
CA ALA A 235 -41.02 35.10 17.47
C ALA A 235 -40.97 33.82 18.34
N SER A 236 -41.98 33.61 19.19
CA SER A 236 -42.05 32.43 20.07
C SER A 236 -42.47 31.18 19.30
N GLU A 237 -43.37 31.31 18.33
CA GLU A 237 -43.77 30.23 17.43
C GLU A 237 -42.63 29.84 16.49
N TRP A 238 -41.82 30.81 16.05
CA TRP A 238 -40.62 30.58 15.26
C TRP A 238 -39.52 29.86 16.05
N GLU A 239 -39.33 30.19 17.33
CA GLU A 239 -38.39 29.48 18.20
C GLU A 239 -38.79 28.01 18.38
N HIS A 240 -40.09 27.73 18.55
CA HIS A 240 -40.60 26.35 18.59
C HIS A 240 -40.38 25.62 17.26
N ALA A 241 -40.62 26.27 16.12
CA ALA A 241 -40.36 25.69 14.80
C ALA A 241 -38.88 25.36 14.61
N ARG A 242 -37.98 26.26 15.04
CA ARG A 242 -36.54 26.05 14.98
C ARG A 242 -36.08 24.90 15.87
N ALA A 243 -36.57 24.82 17.11
CA ALA A 243 -36.22 23.76 18.04
C ALA A 243 -36.69 22.37 17.53
N SER A 244 -37.90 22.30 16.96
CA SER A 244 -38.40 21.08 16.31
C SER A 244 -37.53 20.67 15.12
N ALA A 245 -37.14 21.62 14.27
CA ALA A 245 -36.27 21.34 13.12
C ALA A 245 -34.88 20.85 13.55
N GLU A 246 -34.31 21.42 14.62
CA GLU A 246 -33.04 20.99 15.18
C GLU A 246 -33.11 19.56 15.72
N GLN A 247 -34.19 19.19 16.41
CA GLN A 247 -34.41 17.83 16.90
C GLN A 247 -34.59 16.83 15.75
N GLU A 248 -35.38 17.17 14.72
CA GLU A 248 -35.59 16.31 13.54
C GLU A 248 -34.27 16.09 12.77
N VAL A 249 -33.51 17.16 12.50
CA VAL A 249 -32.21 17.06 11.81
C VAL A 249 -31.21 16.24 12.61
N LEU A 250 -31.19 16.41 13.94
CA LEU A 250 -30.31 15.62 14.80
C LEU A 250 -30.69 14.13 14.78
N ALA A 251 -31.99 13.82 14.76
CA ALA A 251 -32.48 12.44 14.68
C ALA A 251 -32.14 11.81 13.31
N GLU A 252 -32.44 12.48 12.20
CA GLU A 252 -32.13 12.03 10.84
C GLU A 252 -30.61 11.80 10.65
N LEU A 253 -29.77 12.73 11.13
CA LEU A 253 -28.33 12.58 11.09
C LEU A 253 -27.82 11.50 12.05
N SER A 254 -28.47 11.28 13.20
CA SER A 254 -28.08 10.20 14.11
C SER A 254 -28.33 8.82 13.50
N GLU A 255 -29.46 8.64 12.80
CA GLU A 255 -29.79 7.40 12.09
C GLU A 255 -28.85 7.18 10.90
N ALA A 256 -28.58 8.22 10.12
CA ALA A 256 -27.64 8.14 8.98
C ALA A 256 -26.19 7.88 9.42
N ASN A 257 -25.74 8.50 10.51
CA ASN A 257 -24.40 8.28 11.07
C ASN A 257 -24.28 6.93 11.79
N ALA A 258 -25.36 6.40 12.37
CA ALA A 258 -25.36 5.06 12.96
C ALA A 258 -25.13 3.96 11.90
N ALA A 259 -25.49 4.22 10.64
CA ALA A 259 -25.29 3.29 9.53
C ALA A 259 -23.89 3.36 8.89
N LEU A 260 -23.07 4.37 9.22
CA LEU A 260 -21.72 4.53 8.68
C LEU A 260 -20.66 4.23 9.76
N PRO A 261 -19.55 3.57 9.41
CA PRO A 261 -18.44 3.43 10.34
C PRO A 261 -17.88 4.81 10.71
N ALA A 262 -17.89 5.15 12.01
CA ALA A 262 -17.40 6.43 12.51
C ALA A 262 -15.91 6.69 12.17
N HIS A 263 -15.17 5.61 11.96
CA HIS A 263 -13.74 5.60 11.69
C HIS A 263 -13.43 4.64 10.54
N VAL A 264 -12.60 5.11 9.60
CA VAL A 264 -12.15 4.34 8.44
C VAL A 264 -10.63 4.32 8.39
N MET A 265 -10.07 3.15 8.19
CA MET A 265 -8.67 2.91 7.90
C MET A 265 -8.53 2.55 6.42
N ARG A 266 -7.71 3.33 5.70
CA ARG A 266 -7.53 3.18 4.25
C ARG A 266 -6.09 3.40 3.83
N LYS A 267 -5.83 3.21 2.53
CA LYS A 267 -4.53 3.53 1.93
C LYS A 267 -4.22 5.04 1.96
N PRO A 268 -3.08 5.45 2.53
CA PRO A 268 -2.62 6.84 2.46
C PRO A 268 -2.42 7.30 1.01
N ARG A 269 -2.89 8.51 0.69
CA ARG A 269 -2.77 9.11 -0.66
C ARG A 269 -1.33 9.46 -1.06
N ASP A 270 -0.44 9.60 -0.08
CA ASP A 270 0.97 9.96 -0.28
C ASP A 270 1.88 8.75 -0.54
N GLY A 271 1.30 7.56 -0.73
CA GLY A 271 2.03 6.33 -1.06
C GLY A 271 2.75 5.71 0.12
N ARG A 272 2.46 6.16 1.35
CA ARG A 272 2.84 5.46 2.57
C ARG A 272 2.13 4.11 2.65
N PRO A 273 2.73 3.13 3.35
CA PRO A 273 2.22 1.78 3.31
C PRO A 273 0.87 1.66 4.01
N PHE A 274 0.06 0.78 3.46
CA PHE A 274 -1.18 0.31 4.06
C PHE A 274 -1.09 -1.21 4.19
N MET A 275 -1.15 -1.70 5.42
CA MET A 275 -0.86 -3.08 5.76
C MET A 275 -1.85 -3.59 6.79
N VAL A 276 -2.30 -4.82 6.59
CA VAL A 276 -3.10 -5.59 7.55
C VAL A 276 -2.36 -6.90 7.80
N ALA A 277 -2.19 -7.29 9.05
CA ALA A 277 -1.54 -8.52 9.41
C ALA A 277 -2.31 -9.23 10.52
N ILE A 278 -2.38 -10.56 10.46
CA ILE A 278 -2.77 -11.37 11.62
C ILE A 278 -1.53 -11.56 12.50
N GLY A 279 -1.58 -11.10 13.75
CA GLY A 279 -0.46 -11.20 14.70
C GLY A 279 0.47 -9.97 14.76
N ALA A 280 1.75 -10.19 15.09
CA ALA A 280 2.70 -9.11 15.41
C ALA A 280 3.27 -8.42 14.15
N ALA A 281 3.52 -7.11 14.26
CA ALA A 281 4.01 -6.23 13.19
C ALA A 281 5.39 -6.64 12.60
N ASP A 282 6.16 -7.43 13.33
CA ASP A 282 7.62 -7.52 13.17
C ASP A 282 8.04 -8.32 11.93
N GLU A 283 7.25 -9.31 11.51
CA GLU A 283 7.60 -10.20 10.40
C GLU A 283 7.51 -9.48 9.03
N ASN A 284 6.58 -8.53 8.88
CA ASN A 284 6.26 -7.94 7.56
C ASN A 284 7.14 -6.74 7.15
N THR A 285 8.01 -6.26 8.03
CA THR A 285 8.92 -5.13 7.73
C THR A 285 10.28 -5.57 7.17
N ARG A 286 10.59 -6.87 7.24
CA ARG A 286 11.90 -7.45 6.89
C ARG A 286 12.28 -7.19 5.43
N ARG A 287 11.31 -7.25 4.51
CA ARG A 287 11.53 -7.03 3.07
C ARG A 287 12.08 -5.64 2.75
N TYR A 288 11.49 -4.57 3.33
CA TYR A 288 11.92 -3.20 3.06
C TYR A 288 13.29 -2.92 3.68
N ARG A 289 13.56 -3.52 4.85
CA ARG A 289 14.88 -3.48 5.49
C ARG A 289 15.93 -4.14 4.60
N TRP A 290 15.63 -5.32 4.06
CA TRP A 290 16.54 -6.04 3.15
C TRP A 290 16.77 -5.27 1.85
N GLN A 291 15.72 -4.80 1.19
CA GLN A 291 15.81 -3.98 -0.02
C GLN A 291 16.65 -2.71 0.20
N ALA A 292 16.49 -2.03 1.35
CA ALA A 292 17.33 -0.90 1.71
C ALA A 292 18.81 -1.32 1.77
N TRP A 293 19.16 -2.41 2.47
CA TRP A 293 20.53 -2.89 2.53
C TRP A 293 21.11 -3.28 1.16
N VAL A 294 20.32 -3.93 0.30
CA VAL A 294 20.73 -4.28 -1.07
C VAL A 294 21.07 -3.02 -1.87
N HIS A 295 20.19 -2.02 -1.88
CA HIS A 295 20.46 -0.77 -2.61
C HIS A 295 21.65 0.01 -2.03
N LEU A 296 21.84 -0.03 -0.71
CA LEU A 296 23.02 0.56 -0.07
C LEU A 296 24.31 -0.14 -0.52
N ALA A 297 24.30 -1.48 -0.61
CA ALA A 297 25.43 -2.26 -1.09
C ALA A 297 25.73 -1.95 -2.56
N VAL A 298 24.71 -1.87 -3.43
CA VAL A 298 24.89 -1.48 -4.84
C VAL A 298 25.47 -0.07 -4.96
N ALA A 299 24.97 0.89 -4.19
CA ALA A 299 25.52 2.25 -4.16
C ALA A 299 27.02 2.24 -3.78
N ALA A 300 27.38 1.50 -2.73
CA ALA A 300 28.76 1.35 -2.29
C ALA A 300 29.65 0.70 -3.37
N LEU A 301 29.17 -0.34 -4.04
CA LEU A 301 29.88 -1.01 -5.13
C LEU A 301 30.07 -0.09 -6.34
N CYS A 302 29.05 0.68 -6.74
CA CYS A 302 29.16 1.65 -7.83
C CYS A 302 30.16 2.76 -7.51
N LEU A 303 30.15 3.29 -6.27
CA LEU A 303 31.12 4.29 -5.83
C LEU A 303 32.55 3.72 -5.76
N HIS A 304 32.71 2.49 -5.29
CA HIS A 304 34.00 1.80 -5.29
C HIS A 304 34.52 1.59 -6.72
N GLY A 305 33.66 1.12 -7.64
CA GLY A 305 34.00 0.96 -9.06
C GLY A 305 34.37 2.29 -9.72
N LEU A 306 33.65 3.37 -9.41
CA LEU A 306 33.97 4.72 -9.90
C LEU A 306 35.34 5.18 -9.40
N LEU A 307 35.63 4.97 -8.12
CA LEU A 307 36.93 5.28 -7.51
C LEU A 307 38.07 4.46 -8.13
N PHE A 308 37.82 3.18 -8.40
CA PHE A 308 38.79 2.30 -9.05
C PHE A 308 39.08 2.76 -10.49
N VAL A 309 38.05 3.02 -11.29
CA VAL A 309 38.18 3.49 -12.68
C VAL A 309 38.86 4.86 -12.77
N THR A 310 38.64 5.74 -11.79
CA THR A 310 39.29 7.06 -11.74
C THR A 310 40.75 7.00 -11.30
N ARG A 311 41.10 6.09 -10.36
CA ARG A 311 42.48 5.95 -9.87
C ARG A 311 43.37 5.03 -10.71
N HIS A 312 42.77 4.06 -11.40
CA HIS A 312 43.49 3.06 -12.18
C HIS A 312 42.99 2.99 -13.63
N PRO A 313 42.99 4.10 -14.39
CA PRO A 313 42.58 4.08 -15.78
C PRO A 313 43.44 3.12 -16.62
N GLU A 314 44.73 2.93 -16.28
CA GLU A 314 45.69 2.06 -16.96
C GLU A 314 45.33 0.57 -16.93
N ARG A 315 44.47 0.14 -16.01
CA ARG A 315 44.03 -1.27 -15.90
C ARG A 315 42.85 -1.60 -16.81
N LEU A 316 42.28 -0.59 -17.48
CA LEU A 316 41.18 -0.78 -18.41
C LEU A 316 41.70 -1.24 -19.78
N PRO A 317 40.93 -2.02 -20.54
CA PRO A 317 41.37 -2.48 -21.85
C PRO A 317 41.67 -1.30 -22.77
N ALA A 318 42.73 -1.40 -23.60
CA ALA A 318 43.22 -0.29 -24.41
C ALA A 318 42.15 0.40 -25.28
N GLY A 319 41.14 -0.34 -25.75
CA GLY A 319 40.03 0.19 -26.54
C GLY A 319 39.05 1.11 -25.78
N TRP A 320 39.26 1.35 -24.47
CA TRP A 320 38.40 2.18 -23.63
C TRP A 320 38.87 3.63 -23.50
N HIS A 321 40.12 3.89 -23.88
CA HIS A 321 40.69 5.22 -23.87
C HIS A 321 40.30 5.97 -25.14
N HIS A 322 40.10 7.28 -25.03
CA HIS A 322 39.76 8.12 -26.19
C HIS A 322 40.83 7.96 -27.28
N PRO A 323 40.46 7.80 -28.57
CA PRO A 323 41.42 7.60 -29.67
C PRO A 323 42.45 8.75 -29.83
N ALA A 324 42.19 9.92 -29.23
CA ALA A 324 43.14 11.02 -29.19
C ALA A 324 44.42 10.71 -28.37
N ALA A 325 44.36 9.79 -27.40
CA ALA A 325 45.53 9.39 -26.63
C ALA A 325 46.51 8.49 -27.43
N GLN A 326 46.01 7.77 -28.44
CA GLN A 326 46.85 6.93 -29.31
C GLN A 326 47.60 7.75 -30.35
N TYR A 327 47.02 8.84 -30.87
CA TYR A 327 47.67 9.66 -31.91
C TYR A 327 48.95 10.36 -31.44
N GLY A 328 48.96 10.88 -30.21
CA GLY A 328 50.15 11.56 -29.65
C GLY A 328 51.36 10.63 -29.44
N GLN A 329 51.13 9.33 -29.26
CA GLN A 329 52.19 8.35 -29.09
C GLN A 329 52.78 7.89 -30.43
N ILE A 330 51.97 7.87 -31.50
CA ILE A 330 52.40 7.51 -32.85
C ILE A 330 53.20 8.66 -33.48
N ASP A 331 52.82 9.91 -33.24
CA ASP A 331 53.57 11.08 -33.72
C ASP A 331 54.91 11.25 -32.98
N ALA A 332 54.98 10.99 -31.67
CA ALA A 332 56.24 10.98 -30.94
C ALA A 332 57.22 9.90 -31.48
N ALA A 333 56.70 8.72 -31.83
CA ALA A 333 57.49 7.65 -32.44
C ALA A 333 57.93 7.98 -33.88
N ARG A 334 57.08 8.64 -34.69
CA ARG A 334 57.44 9.10 -36.04
C ARG A 334 58.49 10.22 -36.03
N THR A 335 58.41 11.13 -35.07
CA THR A 335 59.37 12.23 -34.95
C THR A 335 60.75 11.73 -34.50
N ALA A 336 60.80 10.68 -33.67
CA ALA A 336 62.07 10.05 -33.27
C ALA A 336 62.77 9.31 -34.43
N THR A 337 62.03 8.67 -35.35
CA THR A 337 62.60 7.97 -36.51
C THR A 337 63.05 8.91 -37.64
N GLN A 338 62.59 10.17 -37.65
CA GLN A 338 63.02 11.18 -38.64
C GLN A 338 64.29 11.94 -38.24
N ILE A 339 64.79 11.75 -37.01
CA ILE A 339 65.96 12.45 -36.45
C ILE A 339 67.20 11.53 -36.32
N SER A 340 67.06 10.23 -36.62
CA SER A 340 68.19 9.29 -36.81
C SER A 340 68.53 9.12 -38.28
#